data_AF-A0A7S2NHS6-F1
#
_entry.id   AF-A0A7S2NHS6-F1
#
_cell.length_a   1.000
_cell.length_b   1.000
_cell.length_c   1.000
_cell.angle_alpha   90.00
_cell.angle_beta   90.00
_cell.angle_gamma   90.00
#
_symmetry.space_group_name_H-M   'P 1'
#
loop_
_entity.id
_entity.type
_entity.pdbx_description
1 polymer ?
#
loop_
_entity_poly.entity_id
_entity_poly.type
_entity_poly.pdbx_seq_one_letter_code
_entity_poly.pdbx_strand_id
1 'polypeptide(L)'
;PWGLERRGEDIYELGAHYGESVAKQRHIKLIRQAAVYWQTYDAFARVSLSVGTNQLLLSMSYYVLGYALAQVHAPVAAWAGVSILVCASLLLAQVDLTLSAWEKQLFHMCLAFGPVVASLAV
;
A
#
# COMPACT_ATOMS: atom_id res chain seq x y z
N PRO A 1 8.29 -32.13 3.30
CA PRO A 1 8.64 -31.91 1.88
C PRO A 1 7.44 -32.16 0.95
N TRP A 2 7.00 -31.13 0.23
CA TRP A 2 5.69 -31.10 -0.47
C TRP A 2 5.73 -31.61 -1.92
N GLY A 3 6.87 -32.13 -2.41
CA GLY A 3 6.96 -32.80 -3.72
C GLY A 3 6.91 -31.90 -4.96
N LEU A 4 7.06 -30.57 -4.79
CA LEU A 4 6.92 -29.55 -5.85
C LEU A 4 8.23 -29.23 -6.60
N GLU A 5 9.32 -29.94 -6.31
CA GLU A 5 10.69 -29.60 -6.77
C GLU A 5 11.06 -30.22 -8.13
N ARG A 6 10.22 -31.06 -8.72
CA ARG A 6 10.46 -31.73 -10.01
C ARG A 6 9.71 -31.02 -11.15
N ARG A 7 10.29 -31.00 -12.36
CA ARG A 7 9.59 -30.55 -13.58
C ARG A 7 8.31 -31.38 -13.76
N GLY A 8 7.17 -30.71 -13.72
CA GLY A 8 5.84 -31.33 -13.69
C GLY A 8 5.30 -31.79 -15.05
N GLU A 9 6.15 -32.01 -16.05
CA GLU A 9 5.74 -32.39 -17.42
C GLU A 9 5.02 -33.75 -17.45
N ASP A 10 5.38 -34.69 -16.56
CA ASP A 10 4.74 -36.00 -16.40
C ASP A 10 3.53 -36.00 -15.44
N ILE A 11 3.25 -34.87 -14.79
CA ILE A 11 2.17 -34.77 -13.80
C ILE A 11 0.99 -34.13 -14.52
N TYR A 12 -0.06 -34.92 -14.78
CA TYR A 12 -1.32 -34.46 -15.39
C TYR A 12 -1.86 -33.18 -14.74
N GLU A 13 -1.63 -32.97 -13.44
CA GLU A 13 -2.05 -31.79 -12.69
C GLU A 13 -1.27 -30.49 -13.02
N LEU A 14 -0.12 -30.59 -13.69
CA LEU A 14 0.72 -29.47 -14.13
C LEU A 14 0.71 -29.26 -15.66
N GLY A 15 0.13 -30.18 -16.43
CA GLY A 15 0.08 -30.13 -17.91
C GLY A 15 -0.90 -29.12 -18.50
N ALA A 16 -1.63 -28.36 -17.69
CA ALA A 16 -2.54 -27.31 -18.18
C ALA A 16 -1.75 -26.01 -18.41
N HIS A 17 -1.29 -25.80 -19.63
CA HIS A 17 -0.50 -24.61 -19.95
C HIS A 17 -1.35 -23.32 -20.00
N TYR A 18 -2.61 -23.38 -20.47
CA TYR A 18 -3.49 -22.20 -20.59
C TYR A 18 -4.98 -22.58 -20.55
N GLY A 19 -5.84 -21.66 -20.10
CA GLY A 19 -7.30 -21.75 -20.24
C GLY A 19 -8.06 -22.40 -19.07
N GLU A 20 -9.30 -22.81 -19.33
CA GLU A 20 -10.25 -23.31 -18.32
C GLU A 20 -9.76 -24.60 -17.60
N SER A 21 -8.86 -25.34 -18.23
CA SER A 21 -8.23 -26.54 -17.66
C SER A 21 -7.37 -26.24 -16.43
N VAL A 22 -6.76 -25.05 -16.36
CA VAL A 22 -5.95 -24.59 -15.21
C VAL A 22 -6.83 -24.43 -13.97
N ALA A 23 -8.01 -23.81 -14.12
CA ALA A 23 -8.95 -23.60 -13.01
C ALA A 23 -9.53 -24.93 -12.45
N LYS A 24 -9.47 -26.02 -13.22
CA LYS A 24 -9.94 -27.35 -12.80
C LYS A 24 -8.91 -28.11 -11.97
N GLN A 25 -7.66 -27.63 -11.90
CA GLN A 25 -6.58 -28.27 -11.18
C GLN A 25 -6.84 -28.32 -9.67
N ARG A 26 -6.47 -29.45 -9.05
CA ARG A 26 -6.78 -29.75 -7.63
C ARG A 26 -6.16 -28.72 -6.70
N HIS A 27 -4.88 -28.39 -6.90
CA HIS A 27 -4.17 -27.43 -6.06
C HIS A 27 -4.79 -26.02 -6.15
N ILE A 28 -5.24 -25.59 -7.33
CA ILE A 28 -5.95 -24.29 -7.49
C ILE A 28 -7.29 -24.31 -6.74
N LYS A 29 -8.06 -25.40 -6.84
CA LYS A 29 -9.33 -25.54 -6.09
C LYS A 29 -9.11 -25.50 -4.58
N LEU A 30 -8.10 -26.22 -4.08
CA LEU A 30 -7.75 -26.22 -2.65
C LEU A 30 -7.32 -24.83 -2.17
N ILE A 31 -6.48 -24.13 -2.95
CA ILE A 31 -6.08 -22.75 -2.63
C ILE A 31 -7.30 -21.82 -2.64
N ARG A 32 -8.21 -21.96 -3.60
CA ARG A 32 -9.41 -21.11 -3.68
C ARG A 32 -10.35 -21.32 -2.49
N GLN A 33 -10.54 -22.57 -2.07
CA GLN A 33 -11.31 -22.90 -0.87
C GLN A 33 -10.64 -22.37 0.40
N ALA A 34 -9.31 -22.53 0.52
CA ALA A 34 -8.56 -21.98 1.64
C ALA A 34 -8.61 -20.44 1.67
N ALA A 35 -8.48 -19.78 0.52
CA ALA A 35 -8.45 -18.33 0.40
C ALA A 35 -9.70 -17.66 0.98
N VAL A 36 -10.89 -18.29 0.90
CA VAL A 36 -12.12 -17.76 1.51
C VAL A 36 -11.97 -17.50 3.01
N TYR A 37 -11.24 -18.37 3.72
CA TYR A 37 -11.00 -18.20 5.15
C TYR A 37 -9.96 -17.11 5.48
N TRP A 38 -9.09 -16.77 4.53
CA TRP A 38 -8.01 -15.79 4.69
C TRP A 38 -8.32 -14.42 4.10
N GLN A 39 -9.42 -14.28 3.35
CA GLN A 39 -9.82 -13.02 2.72
C GLN A 39 -9.98 -11.87 3.72
N THR A 40 -10.55 -12.15 4.89
CA THR A 40 -10.72 -11.13 5.95
C THR A 40 -9.38 -10.70 6.55
N TYR A 41 -8.45 -11.62 6.75
CA TYR A 41 -7.10 -11.33 7.21
C TYR A 41 -6.31 -10.52 6.18
N ASP A 42 -6.39 -10.88 4.90
CA ASP A 42 -5.75 -10.13 3.80
C ASP A 42 -6.32 -8.71 3.69
N ALA A 43 -7.65 -8.57 3.78
CA ALA A 43 -8.31 -7.28 3.78
C ALA A 43 -7.86 -6.41 4.97
N PHE A 44 -7.82 -6.96 6.18
CA PHE A 44 -7.34 -6.25 7.37
C PHE A 44 -5.86 -5.87 7.24
N ALA A 45 -5.01 -6.76 6.72
CA ALA A 45 -3.60 -6.49 6.51
C ALA A 45 -3.39 -5.35 5.50
N ARG A 46 -4.13 -5.32 4.38
CA ARG A 46 -4.09 -4.19 3.43
C ARG A 46 -4.48 -2.88 4.08
N VAL A 47 -5.59 -2.84 4.82
CA VAL A 47 -6.08 -1.61 5.45
C VAL A 47 -5.10 -1.12 6.51
N SER A 48 -4.63 -2.00 7.39
CA SER A 48 -3.70 -1.64 8.47
C SER A 48 -2.34 -1.18 7.93
N LEU A 49 -1.81 -1.83 6.89
CA LEU A 49 -0.57 -1.42 6.22
C LEU A 49 -0.74 -0.07 5.52
N SER A 50 -1.86 0.13 4.81
CA SER A 50 -2.13 1.41 4.14
C SER A 50 -2.24 2.56 5.14
N VAL A 51 -2.98 2.38 6.24
CA VAL A 51 -3.10 3.39 7.30
C VAL A 51 -1.76 3.63 8.00
N GLY A 52 -1.03 2.57 8.34
CA GLY A 52 0.28 2.68 9.00
C GLY A 52 1.31 3.41 8.13
N THR A 53 1.36 3.09 6.84
CA THR A 53 2.26 3.75 5.88
C THR A 53 1.92 5.23 5.72
N ASN A 54 0.64 5.57 5.65
CA ASN A 54 0.20 6.97 5.59
C ASN A 54 0.66 7.76 6.83
N GLN A 55 0.51 7.19 8.03
CA GLN A 55 0.96 7.84 9.27
C GLN A 55 2.49 7.96 9.35
N LEU A 56 3.22 6.95 8.87
CA LEU A 56 4.67 6.99 8.80
C LEU A 56 5.16 8.09 7.85
N LEU A 57 4.55 8.21 6.67
CA LEU A 57 4.88 9.25 5.69
C LEU A 57 4.60 10.65 6.24
N LEU A 58 3.49 10.82 6.97
CA LEU A 58 3.16 12.07 7.64
C LEU A 58 4.16 12.40 8.76
N SER A 59 4.59 11.41 9.55
CA SER A 59 5.63 11.61 10.57
C SER A 59 6.97 12.02 9.94
N MET A 60 7.35 11.39 8.82
CA MET A 60 8.54 11.74 8.07
C MET A 60 8.46 13.15 7.47
N SER A 61 7.29 13.58 7.00
CA SER A 61 7.13 14.93 6.45
C SER A 61 7.34 16.00 7.53
N TYR A 62 6.81 15.80 8.75
CA TYR A 62 7.10 16.69 9.88
C TYR A 62 8.58 16.68 10.29
N TYR A 63 9.24 15.51 10.25
CA TYR A 63 10.67 15.43 10.53
C TYR A 63 11.50 16.23 9.51
N VAL A 64 11.23 16.05 8.22
CA VAL A 64 11.90 16.79 7.14
C VAL A 64 11.66 18.29 7.28
N LEU A 65 10.41 18.69 7.57
CA LEU A 65 10.05 20.08 7.78
C LEU A 65 10.83 20.69 8.95
N GLY A 66 10.80 20.04 10.12
CA GLY A 66 11.51 20.53 11.31
C GLY A 66 13.03 20.59 11.12
N TYR A 67 13.63 19.57 10.52
CA TYR A 67 15.07 19.54 10.28
C TYR A 67 15.52 20.58 9.25
N ALA A 68 14.90 20.58 8.07
CA ALA A 68 15.33 21.43 6.96
C ALA A 68 14.99 22.91 7.19
N LEU A 69 13.89 23.20 7.88
CA LEU A 69 13.46 24.58 8.15
C LEU A 69 14.14 25.15 9.40
N ALA A 70 14.24 24.40 10.51
CA ALA A 70 14.82 24.92 11.75
C ALA A 70 16.35 24.83 11.82
N GLN A 71 16.98 23.79 11.25
CA GLN A 71 18.44 23.63 11.33
C GLN A 71 19.14 24.17 10.09
N VAL A 72 18.67 23.79 8.89
CA VAL A 72 19.35 24.10 7.63
C VAL A 72 18.87 25.43 7.02
N HIS A 73 17.74 25.98 7.48
CA HIS A 73 17.13 27.20 6.95
C HIS A 73 16.92 27.15 5.42
N ALA A 74 16.60 25.97 4.89
CA ALA A 74 16.42 25.72 3.46
C ALA A 74 14.93 25.44 3.14
N PRO A 75 14.08 26.48 3.07
CA PRO A 75 12.63 26.31 2.96
C PRO A 75 12.21 25.63 1.66
N VAL A 76 12.89 25.91 0.54
CA VAL A 76 12.57 25.31 -0.76
C VAL A 76 12.80 23.79 -0.73
N ALA A 77 13.90 23.34 -0.12
CA ALA A 77 14.20 21.92 0.03
C ALA A 77 13.21 21.23 0.98
N ALA A 78 12.83 21.90 2.06
CA ALA A 78 11.83 21.41 3.01
C ALA A 78 10.47 21.15 2.33
N TRP A 79 9.96 22.15 1.60
CA TRP A 79 8.70 22.05 0.87
C TRP A 79 8.74 21.00 -0.24
N ALA A 80 9.85 20.90 -0.97
CA ALA A 80 10.02 19.85 -1.98
C ALA A 80 9.94 18.45 -1.35
N GLY A 81 10.66 18.20 -0.25
CA GLY A 81 10.64 16.91 0.45
C GLY A 81 9.25 16.56 0.99
N VAL A 82 8.58 17.52 1.64
CA VAL A 82 7.21 17.34 2.13
C VAL A 82 6.23 17.04 0.99
N SER A 83 6.33 17.77 -0.14
CA SER A 83 5.43 17.56 -1.28
C SER A 83 5.55 16.16 -1.87
N ILE A 84 6.76 15.60 -1.96
CA ILE A 84 7.00 14.23 -2.44
C ILE A 84 6.37 13.21 -1.50
N LEU A 85 6.57 13.36 -0.19
CA LEU A 85 6.04 12.44 0.82
C LEU A 85 4.51 12.47 0.88
N VAL A 86 3.90 13.66 0.77
CA VAL A 86 2.44 13.82 0.69
C VAL A 86 1.89 13.25 -0.63
N CYS A 87 2.58 13.45 -1.75
CA CYS A 87 2.16 12.85 -3.02
C CYS A 87 2.20 11.32 -2.97
N ALA A 88 3.27 10.74 -2.38
CA ALA A 88 3.38 9.30 -2.18
C ALA A 88 2.25 8.75 -1.29
N SER A 89 1.89 9.46 -0.21
CA SER A 89 0.81 9.04 0.69
C SER A 89 -0.54 9.05 -0.02
N LEU A 90 -0.80 10.07 -0.87
CA LEU A 90 -2.01 10.13 -1.69
C LEU A 90 -2.09 9.00 -2.72
N LEU A 91 -0.98 8.68 -3.39
CA LEU A 91 -0.93 7.57 -4.35
C LEU A 91 -1.15 6.22 -3.68
N LEU A 92 -0.52 5.98 -2.53
CA LEU A 92 -0.72 4.76 -1.74
C LEU A 92 -2.18 4.62 -1.29
N ALA A 93 -2.79 5.70 -0.80
CA ALA A 93 -4.20 5.70 -0.43
C ALA A 93 -5.12 5.40 -1.63
N GLN A 94 -4.79 5.88 -2.83
CA GLN A 94 -5.59 5.58 -4.03
C GLN A 94 -5.45 4.13 -4.51
N VAL A 95 -4.26 3.54 -4.36
CA VAL A 95 -4.00 2.16 -4.79
C VAL A 95 -4.60 1.15 -3.81
N ASP A 96 -4.47 1.39 -2.51
CA ASP A 96 -4.87 0.42 -1.48
C ASP A 96 -6.33 0.56 -1.06
N LEU A 97 -6.93 1.75 -1.17
CA LEU A 97 -8.27 2.03 -0.67
C LEU A 97 -9.22 2.44 -1.80
N THR A 98 -10.25 1.62 -2.01
CA THR A 98 -11.40 1.95 -2.86
C THR A 98 -12.39 2.84 -2.09
N LEU A 99 -11.94 4.04 -1.72
CA LEU A 99 -12.75 5.03 -1.00
C LEU A 99 -13.78 5.70 -1.91
N SER A 100 -14.92 6.07 -1.32
CA SER A 100 -15.92 6.94 -1.95
C SER A 100 -15.32 8.32 -2.23
N ALA A 101 -15.85 9.02 -3.25
CA ALA A 101 -15.32 10.32 -3.68
C ALA A 101 -15.29 11.36 -2.53
N TRP A 102 -16.26 11.28 -1.61
CA TRP A 102 -16.34 12.16 -0.45
C TRP A 102 -15.23 11.89 0.57
N GLU A 103 -14.97 10.62 0.86
CA GLU A 103 -13.93 10.20 1.79
C GLU A 103 -12.54 10.53 1.23
N LYS A 104 -12.37 10.42 -0.09
CA LYS A 104 -11.15 10.85 -0.79
C LYS A 104 -10.90 12.35 -0.62
N GLN A 105 -11.92 13.20 -0.79
CA GLN A 105 -11.75 14.64 -0.59
C GLN A 105 -11.37 14.97 0.85
N LEU A 106 -12.02 14.33 1.83
CA LEU A 106 -11.75 14.54 3.25
C LEU A 106 -10.31 14.11 3.61
N PHE A 107 -9.84 13.00 3.05
CA PHE A 107 -8.47 12.51 3.24
C PHE A 107 -7.42 13.45 2.63
N HIS A 108 -7.64 13.95 1.41
CA HIS A 108 -6.76 14.95 0.79
C HIS A 108 -6.68 16.23 1.62
N MET A 109 -7.82 16.72 2.12
CA MET A 109 -7.87 17.93 2.94
C MET A 109 -7.11 17.75 4.26
N CYS A 110 -7.30 16.64 4.98
CA CYS A 110 -6.57 16.36 6.21
C CYS A 110 -5.05 16.25 5.99
N LEU A 111 -4.62 15.58 4.91
CA LEU A 111 -3.20 15.41 4.60
C LEU A 111 -2.51 16.71 4.20
N ALA A 112 -3.19 17.59 3.46
CA ALA A 112 -2.64 18.89 3.07
C ALA A 112 -2.62 19.88 4.24
N PHE A 113 -3.62 19.82 5.13
CA PHE A 113 -3.75 20.76 6.24
C PHE A 113 -2.60 20.64 7.27
N GLY A 114 -2.19 19.42 7.61
CA GLY A 114 -1.17 19.18 8.62
C GLY A 114 0.18 19.86 8.35
N PRO A 115 0.83 19.60 7.20
CA PRO A 115 2.12 20.21 6.86
C PRO A 115 2.04 21.74 6.70
N VAL A 116 0.92 22.26 6.20
CA VAL A 116 0.71 23.71 6.04
C VAL A 116 0.67 24.40 7.40
N VAL A 117 -0.08 23.86 8.37
CA VAL A 117 -0.10 24.42 9.73
C VAL A 117 1.27 24.30 10.41
N ALA A 118 1.95 23.17 10.27
CA ALA A 118 3.27 22.98 10.85
C ALA A 118 4.31 23.96 10.28
N SER A 119 4.22 24.30 9.00
CA SER A 119 5.12 25.29 8.37
C SER A 119 4.92 26.72 8.85
N LEU A 120 3.76 27.05 9.42
CA LEU A 120 3.47 28.36 10.01
C LEU A 120 3.92 28.45 11.48
N ALA A 121 4.13 27.31 12.13
CA ALA A 121 4.51 27.22 13.54
C ALA A 121 6.03 27.23 13.77
N VAL A 122 6.82 26.90 12.75
CA VAL A 122 8.29 26.89 12.76
C VAL A 122 8.82 28.17 12.13
#